data_AF-A0A3G1RR93-F1
#
_entry.id   AF-A0A3G1RR93-F1
#
_cell.length_a   1.000
_cell.length_b   1.000
_cell.length_c   1.000
_cell.angle_alpha   90.00
_cell.angle_beta   90.00
_cell.angle_gamma   90.00
#
_symmetry.space_group_name_H-M   'P 1'
#
loop_
_entity.id
_entity.type
_entity.pdbx_description
1 polymer ?
#
loop_
_entity_poly.entity_id
_entity_poly.type
_entity_poly.pdbx_seq_one_letter_code
_entity_poly.pdbx_strand_id
1 'polypeptide(L)'
;LPHVAYYISVNRPISDEECTFDNSWLWKNENGSRPFCKDANISLIYRVNLERSLQYGIVGSATPDAKIVRISLDDDSSGAGIHLNDKLEYRENYVNYVVVDGYKREWSTDAMAQDYSFEFKTSNKKAEILKTFPANNINAEYEKREQSGFDLGVSGGAEVNEGGPKAKLEAKASYTQSRWLTYNTQDYRIERNAKNAQTVSFTWNRQEYATAESLLNRYTDPKWVDEYPADLNRISPL
;
A
#
# COMPACT_ATOMS: atom_id res chain seq x y z
N LEU A 1 26.71 13.72 -2.51
CA LEU A 1 25.62 14.66 -2.18
C LEU A 1 25.44 14.69 -0.66
N PRO A 2 25.63 15.82 0.03
CA PRO A 2 25.29 15.94 1.44
C PRO A 2 23.79 15.69 1.65
N HIS A 3 23.45 14.74 2.51
CA HIS A 3 22.07 14.38 2.82
C HIS A 3 21.98 13.80 4.24
N VAL A 4 20.78 13.85 4.82
CA VAL A 4 20.43 13.11 6.03
C VAL A 4 19.54 11.95 5.61
N ALA A 5 19.88 10.73 6.00
CA ALA A 5 19.08 9.54 5.75
C ALA A 5 18.73 8.87 7.08
N TYR A 6 17.46 8.50 7.24
CA TYR A 6 16.99 7.73 8.39
C TYR A 6 15.77 6.89 8.02
N TYR A 7 15.41 5.99 8.93
CA TYR A 7 14.27 5.10 8.77
C TYR A 7 13.21 5.39 9.82
N ILE A 8 11.95 5.20 9.46
CA ILE A 8 10.80 5.27 10.37
C ILE A 8 10.13 3.90 10.37
N SER A 9 10.18 3.21 11.51
CA SER A 9 9.47 1.94 11.70
C SER A 9 8.05 2.22 12.19
N VAL A 10 7.08 1.56 11.56
CA VAL A 10 5.66 1.60 11.93
C VAL A 10 5.23 0.17 12.21
N ASN A 11 5.03 -0.14 13.48
CA ASN A 11 4.59 -1.46 13.93
C ASN A 11 3.28 -1.31 14.70
N ARG A 12 2.26 -2.05 14.28
CA ARG A 12 0.94 -2.04 14.89
C ARG A 12 0.33 -3.44 14.86
N PRO A 13 0.23 -4.14 16.00
CA PRO A 13 -0.63 -5.32 16.09
C PRO A 13 -2.09 -4.89 15.96
N ILE A 14 -2.90 -5.75 15.32
CA ILE A 14 -4.36 -5.61 15.25
C ILE A 14 -4.93 -6.65 16.21
N SER A 15 -5.67 -6.20 17.21
CA SER A 15 -6.24 -7.08 18.22
C SER A 15 -7.41 -7.90 17.67
N ASP A 16 -7.70 -9.03 18.33
CA ASP A 16 -8.86 -9.86 18.02
C ASP A 16 -10.17 -9.08 18.05
N GLU A 17 -10.31 -8.12 18.97
CA GLU A 17 -11.48 -7.24 19.08
C GLU A 17 -11.64 -6.37 17.83
N GLU A 18 -10.55 -5.80 17.32
CA GLU A 18 -10.56 -4.98 16.10
C GLU A 18 -10.88 -5.79 14.84
N CYS A 19 -10.59 -7.09 14.85
CA CYS A 19 -10.97 -8.00 13.77
C CYS A 19 -12.18 -8.89 14.12
N THR A 20 -12.98 -8.53 15.12
CA THR A 20 -14.21 -9.26 15.45
C THR A 20 -15.41 -8.72 14.68
N PHE A 21 -16.12 -9.61 13.99
CA PHE A 21 -17.35 -9.31 13.27
C PHE A 21 -18.44 -10.34 13.59
N ASP A 22 -19.69 -10.04 13.23
CA ASP A 22 -20.80 -10.98 13.36
C ASP A 22 -20.51 -12.24 12.53
N ASN A 23 -20.76 -13.43 13.11
CA ASN A 23 -20.61 -14.69 12.38
C ASN A 23 -21.61 -14.79 11.22
N SER A 24 -22.69 -14.01 11.24
CA SER A 24 -23.76 -14.10 10.25
C SER A 24 -24.24 -12.71 9.87
N TRP A 25 -24.40 -12.44 8.57
CA TRP A 25 -24.99 -11.20 8.09
C TRP A 25 -26.52 -11.28 8.07
N LEU A 26 -27.07 -12.44 7.70
CA LEU A 26 -28.52 -12.68 7.68
C LEU A 26 -29.13 -12.76 9.08
N TRP A 27 -28.41 -13.33 10.05
CA TRP A 27 -28.88 -13.58 11.42
C TRP A 27 -27.90 -13.05 12.48
N LYS A 28 -27.55 -11.76 12.39
CA LYS A 28 -26.55 -11.08 13.22
C LYS A 28 -26.68 -11.34 14.72
N ASN A 29 -27.91 -11.27 15.23
CA ASN A 29 -28.17 -11.37 16.67
C ASN A 29 -28.28 -12.81 17.18
N GLU A 30 -28.21 -13.81 16.30
CA GLU A 30 -28.46 -15.22 16.66
C GLU A 30 -27.18 -16.05 16.70
N ASN A 31 -26.20 -15.71 15.86
CA ASN A 31 -24.98 -16.52 15.68
C ASN A 31 -23.73 -15.94 16.38
N GLY A 32 -23.89 -14.84 17.12
CA GLY A 32 -22.79 -14.17 17.83
C GLY A 32 -21.71 -13.65 16.89
N SER A 33 -20.51 -13.43 17.42
CA SER A 33 -19.36 -12.88 16.70
C SER A 33 -18.10 -13.72 16.89
N ARG A 34 -17.09 -13.50 16.06
CA ARG A 34 -15.75 -14.07 16.23
C ARG A 34 -14.69 -13.15 15.62
N PRO A 35 -13.40 -13.33 15.96
CA PRO A 35 -12.29 -12.78 15.20
C PRO A 35 -12.18 -13.42 13.80
N PHE A 36 -12.06 -12.61 12.76
CA PHE A 36 -11.93 -13.02 11.35
C PHE A 36 -10.47 -12.95 10.85
N CYS A 37 -9.56 -12.53 11.71
CA CYS A 37 -8.13 -12.45 11.46
C CYS A 37 -7.39 -13.19 12.57
N LYS A 38 -6.17 -13.62 12.30
CA LYS A 38 -5.30 -14.23 13.29
C LYS A 38 -3.90 -13.62 13.20
N ASP A 39 -3.37 -13.18 14.34
CA ASP A 39 -2.05 -12.57 14.45
C ASP A 39 -1.85 -11.36 13.50
N ALA A 40 -2.94 -10.66 13.22
CA ALA A 40 -2.96 -9.55 12.26
C ALA A 40 -2.03 -8.41 12.69
N ASN A 41 -1.26 -7.88 11.75
CA ASN A 41 -0.17 -6.96 12.04
C ASN A 41 0.16 -6.07 10.85
N ILE A 42 0.61 -4.84 11.14
CA ILE A 42 1.24 -3.92 10.20
C ILE A 42 2.67 -3.67 10.67
N SER A 43 3.66 -3.99 9.86
CA SER A 43 5.09 -3.80 10.14
C SER A 43 5.82 -3.23 8.92
N LEU A 44 5.91 -1.91 8.84
CA LEU A 44 6.46 -1.17 7.71
C LEU A 44 7.69 -0.37 8.13
N ILE A 45 8.62 -0.15 7.19
CA ILE A 45 9.78 0.71 7.40
C ILE A 45 9.87 1.73 6.27
N TYR A 46 9.71 3.02 6.58
CA TYR A 46 9.86 4.08 5.59
C TYR A 46 11.29 4.57 5.53
N ARG A 47 11.86 4.70 4.33
CA ARG A 47 13.13 5.37 4.09
C ARG A 47 12.89 6.86 3.87
N VAL A 48 13.57 7.71 4.64
CA VAL A 48 13.46 9.17 4.54
C VAL A 48 14.82 9.78 4.24
N ASN A 49 14.89 10.57 3.17
CA ASN A 49 16.05 11.38 2.82
C ASN A 49 15.69 12.87 2.87
N LEU A 50 16.52 13.65 3.56
CA LEU A 50 16.52 15.11 3.54
C LEU A 50 17.75 15.58 2.78
N GLU A 51 17.53 16.28 1.67
CA GLU A 51 18.61 16.69 0.77
C GLU A 51 18.30 18.05 0.12
N ARG A 52 19.31 18.68 -0.49
CA ARG A 52 19.15 19.92 -1.25
C ARG A 52 19.50 19.68 -2.71
N SER A 53 18.61 20.09 -3.60
CA SER A 53 18.89 20.24 -5.02
C SER A 53 19.26 21.69 -5.31
N LEU A 54 20.25 21.91 -6.16
CA LEU A 54 20.57 23.22 -6.73
C LEU A 54 20.07 23.28 -8.18
N GLN A 55 19.86 24.47 -8.73
CA GLN A 55 19.48 24.58 -10.14
C GLN A 55 20.67 24.25 -11.05
N TYR A 56 20.50 23.27 -11.94
CA TYR A 56 21.48 22.88 -12.95
C TYR A 56 20.78 22.48 -14.25
N GLY A 57 21.14 23.12 -15.36
CA GLY A 57 20.56 22.89 -16.70
C GLY A 57 19.88 24.13 -17.31
N ILE A 58 19.22 23.95 -18.46
CA ILE A 58 18.50 25.01 -19.17
C ILE A 58 17.06 25.10 -18.63
N VAL A 59 16.45 26.29 -18.65
CA VAL A 59 15.05 26.50 -18.23
C VAL A 59 14.12 25.51 -18.96
N GLY A 60 13.34 24.74 -18.20
CA GLY A 60 12.44 23.68 -18.70
C GLY A 60 12.98 22.25 -18.59
N SER A 61 14.29 22.07 -18.42
CA SER A 61 14.93 20.76 -18.16
C SER A 61 15.94 20.80 -17.01
N ALA A 62 16.02 21.92 -16.31
CA ALA A 62 16.91 22.09 -15.17
C ALA A 62 16.42 21.31 -13.94
N THR A 63 17.36 20.80 -13.16
CA THR A 63 17.09 20.37 -11.79
C THR A 63 16.56 21.55 -10.96
N PRO A 64 15.66 21.32 -9.99
CA PRO A 64 15.08 22.41 -9.21
C PRO A 64 16.08 22.92 -8.15
N ASP A 65 16.11 24.23 -7.87
CA ASP A 65 16.72 24.73 -6.62
C ASP A 65 15.69 24.62 -5.49
N ALA A 66 15.80 23.55 -4.70
CA ALA A 66 14.82 23.21 -3.68
C ALA A 66 15.42 22.38 -2.55
N LYS A 67 14.81 22.49 -1.36
CA LYS A 67 14.99 21.53 -0.28
C LYS A 67 14.03 20.37 -0.52
N ILE A 68 14.54 19.15 -0.46
CA ILE A 68 13.84 17.93 -0.84
C ILE A 68 13.67 17.05 0.38
N VAL A 69 12.43 16.57 0.58
CA VAL A 69 12.10 15.49 1.50
C VAL A 69 11.62 14.33 0.63
N ARG A 70 12.37 13.24 0.61
CA ARG A 70 12.02 12.04 -0.13
C ARG A 70 11.62 10.94 0.85
N ILE A 71 10.43 10.41 0.69
CA ILE A 71 9.89 9.31 1.49
C ILE A 71 9.60 8.15 0.54
N SER A 72 10.02 6.93 0.89
CA SER A 72 9.75 5.73 0.10
C SER A 72 9.55 4.49 0.96
N LEU A 73 8.70 3.59 0.46
CA LEU A 73 8.71 2.16 0.75
C LEU A 73 9.27 1.50 -0.51
N ASP A 74 10.44 0.87 -0.41
CA ASP A 74 11.18 0.36 -1.55
C ASP A 74 11.79 -1.01 -1.25
N ASP A 75 12.30 -1.68 -2.29
CA ASP A 75 12.83 -3.04 -2.20
C ASP A 75 13.90 -3.20 -1.11
N ASP A 76 14.65 -2.15 -0.81
CA ASP A 76 15.77 -2.21 0.15
C ASP A 76 15.34 -2.04 1.61
N SER A 77 14.10 -1.60 1.86
CA SER A 77 13.72 -1.11 3.18
C SER A 77 12.24 -1.20 3.55
N SER A 78 11.41 -2.00 2.88
CA SER A 78 9.94 -2.02 3.03
C SER A 78 9.39 -2.48 4.39
N GLY A 79 10.15 -3.24 5.19
CA GLY A 79 9.66 -3.89 6.41
C GLY A 79 9.11 -5.30 6.17
N ALA A 80 8.37 -5.85 7.13
CA ALA A 80 7.80 -7.20 7.01
C ALA A 80 6.47 -7.23 6.22
N GLY A 81 5.75 -6.09 6.14
CA GLY A 81 4.51 -5.95 5.40
C GLY A 81 3.27 -5.86 6.28
N ILE A 82 2.11 -6.19 5.70
CA ILE A 82 0.82 -6.24 6.36
C ILE A 82 0.33 -7.68 6.32
N HIS A 83 -0.13 -8.20 7.44
CA HIS A 83 -0.61 -9.57 7.59
C HIS A 83 -2.00 -9.58 8.24
N LEU A 84 -2.88 -10.45 7.75
CA LEU A 84 -4.22 -10.67 8.33
C LEU A 84 -4.43 -12.14 8.77
N ASN A 85 -4.05 -13.09 7.93
CA ASN A 85 -4.29 -14.52 8.15
C ASN A 85 -3.23 -15.37 7.44
N ASP A 86 -2.85 -16.51 8.04
CA ASP A 86 -2.01 -17.53 7.38
C ASP A 86 -2.78 -18.34 6.33
N LYS A 87 -4.10 -18.47 6.53
CA LYS A 87 -5.05 -19.17 5.68
C LYS A 87 -6.46 -18.65 5.95
N LEU A 88 -7.34 -18.77 4.98
CA LEU A 88 -8.75 -18.40 5.12
C LEU A 88 -9.57 -19.64 5.46
N GLU A 89 -10.26 -19.63 6.60
CA GLU A 89 -11.25 -20.63 6.96
C GLU A 89 -12.67 -20.06 6.83
N TYR A 90 -13.68 -20.90 7.05
CA TYR A 90 -15.07 -20.47 7.03
C TYR A 90 -15.89 -21.18 8.10
N ARG A 91 -17.01 -20.57 8.48
CA ARG A 91 -18.05 -21.21 9.31
C ARG A 91 -19.38 -21.16 8.60
N GLU A 92 -20.08 -22.29 8.62
CA GLU A 92 -21.48 -22.34 8.23
C GLU A 92 -22.37 -21.82 9.37
N ASN A 93 -23.37 -21.03 9.00
CA ASN A 93 -24.47 -20.61 9.84
C ASN A 93 -25.77 -21.06 9.17
N TYR A 94 -26.69 -21.59 9.97
CA TYR A 94 -27.96 -22.07 9.45
C TYR A 94 -29.07 -21.84 10.47
N VAL A 95 -30.30 -21.78 9.97
CA VAL A 95 -31.48 -21.62 10.81
C VAL A 95 -32.14 -22.94 11.14
N ASN A 96 -32.61 -23.03 12.39
CA ASN A 96 -33.29 -24.20 12.93
C ASN A 96 -34.82 -24.20 12.65
N TYR A 97 -35.36 -23.17 12.00
CA TYR A 97 -36.77 -23.10 11.62
C TYR A 97 -37.03 -23.60 10.19
N VAL A 98 -38.29 -23.91 9.88
CA VAL A 98 -38.69 -24.42 8.56
C VAL A 98 -38.66 -23.28 7.54
N VAL A 99 -37.88 -23.45 6.47
CA VAL A 99 -37.81 -22.54 5.33
C VAL A 99 -38.38 -23.25 4.10
N VAL A 100 -39.42 -22.65 3.51
CA VAL A 100 -40.03 -23.10 2.24
C VAL A 100 -39.47 -22.31 1.07
N ASP A 101 -39.36 -20.98 1.24
CA ASP A 101 -38.73 -20.06 0.30
C ASP A 101 -38.00 -18.96 1.09
N GLY A 102 -36.76 -18.67 0.72
CA GLY A 102 -35.85 -17.78 1.45
C GLY A 102 -34.51 -18.42 1.84
N TYR A 103 -33.67 -17.67 2.55
CA TYR A 103 -32.35 -18.12 2.97
C TYR A 103 -32.41 -19.10 4.14
N LYS A 104 -31.68 -20.20 4.04
CA LYS A 104 -31.56 -21.22 5.09
C LYS A 104 -30.13 -21.36 5.63
N ARG A 105 -29.13 -21.07 4.79
CA ARG A 105 -27.71 -21.20 5.10
C ARG A 105 -26.97 -19.95 4.69
N GLU A 106 -25.88 -19.69 5.39
CA GLU A 106 -24.91 -18.64 5.12
C GLU A 106 -23.53 -19.13 5.53
N TRP A 107 -22.50 -18.70 4.81
CA TRP A 107 -21.11 -18.97 5.20
C TRP A 107 -20.40 -17.66 5.48
N SER A 108 -19.69 -17.64 6.61
CA SER A 108 -18.81 -16.53 6.98
C SER A 108 -17.37 -16.97 6.84
N THR A 109 -16.72 -16.45 5.81
CA THR A 109 -15.30 -16.66 5.53
C THR A 109 -14.47 -15.68 6.34
N ASP A 110 -13.29 -16.08 6.79
CA ASP A 110 -12.32 -15.20 7.40
C ASP A 110 -11.98 -14.00 6.49
N ALA A 111 -11.55 -12.90 7.12
CA ALA A 111 -11.41 -11.62 6.46
C ALA A 111 -10.18 -11.58 5.54
N MET A 112 -10.33 -10.83 4.45
CA MET A 112 -9.26 -10.43 3.54
C MET A 112 -9.29 -8.91 3.39
N ALA A 113 -8.18 -8.31 2.95
CA ALA A 113 -8.12 -6.87 2.75
C ALA A 113 -8.93 -6.46 1.52
N GLN A 114 -9.97 -5.63 1.70
CA GLN A 114 -10.66 -5.01 0.56
C GLN A 114 -9.76 -3.97 -0.11
N ASP A 115 -8.98 -3.25 0.71
CA ASP A 115 -7.95 -2.35 0.24
C ASP A 115 -6.80 -2.21 1.25
N TYR A 116 -5.64 -1.77 0.75
CA TYR A 116 -4.55 -1.23 1.55
C TYR A 116 -4.29 0.22 1.15
N SER A 117 -4.35 1.17 2.08
CA SER A 117 -4.23 2.60 1.78
C SER A 117 -3.09 3.30 2.52
N PHE A 118 -2.34 4.10 1.78
CA PHE A 118 -1.21 4.88 2.28
C PHE A 118 -1.42 6.36 1.92
N GLU A 119 -1.59 7.23 2.91
CA GLU A 119 -1.75 8.67 2.71
C GLU A 119 -0.50 9.43 3.19
N PHE A 120 0.03 10.28 2.31
CA PHE A 120 1.12 11.20 2.61
C PHE A 120 0.58 12.62 2.62
N LYS A 121 0.77 13.31 3.75
CA LYS A 121 0.26 14.67 3.97
C LYS A 121 1.31 15.54 4.65
N THR A 122 1.43 16.79 4.18
CA THR A 122 2.24 17.80 4.86
C THR A 122 1.41 18.57 5.88
N SER A 123 2.02 18.96 7.00
CA SER A 123 1.33 19.69 8.07
C SER A 123 1.03 21.16 7.75
N ASN A 124 1.68 21.70 6.70
CA ASN A 124 1.59 23.10 6.30
C ASN A 124 1.95 23.27 4.82
N LYS A 125 1.74 24.49 4.29
CA LYS A 125 1.94 24.81 2.87
C LYS A 125 3.39 25.03 2.43
N LYS A 126 4.39 24.82 3.31
CA LYS A 126 5.82 25.04 2.94
C LYS A 126 6.40 23.91 2.10
N ALA A 127 5.78 22.73 2.13
CA ALA A 127 6.21 21.57 1.36
C ALA A 127 5.08 21.19 0.40
N GLU A 128 5.46 20.94 -0.85
CA GLU A 128 4.57 20.51 -1.92
C GLU A 128 5.11 19.24 -2.55
N ILE A 129 4.20 18.40 -3.04
CA ILE A 129 4.50 17.15 -3.71
C ILE A 129 5.08 17.49 -5.07
N LEU A 130 6.39 17.33 -5.20
CA LEU A 130 7.10 17.55 -6.47
C LEU A 130 6.81 16.42 -7.47
N LYS A 131 6.84 15.18 -7.00
CA LYS A 131 6.59 13.98 -7.81
C LYS A 131 6.32 12.77 -6.93
N THR A 132 5.74 11.74 -7.52
CA THR A 132 5.51 10.47 -6.84
C THR A 132 5.81 9.29 -7.74
N PHE A 133 5.91 8.12 -7.13
CA PHE A 133 5.94 6.85 -7.84
C PHE A 133 5.04 5.85 -7.10
N PRO A 134 4.05 5.23 -7.78
CA PRO A 134 3.74 5.41 -9.19
C PRO A 134 3.23 6.82 -9.52
N ALA A 135 3.42 7.26 -10.77
CA ALA A 135 3.00 8.59 -11.22
C ALA A 135 1.50 8.65 -11.57
N ASN A 136 0.93 7.51 -11.96
CA ASN A 136 -0.46 7.31 -12.32
C ASN A 136 -0.96 6.01 -11.67
N ASN A 137 -2.22 5.64 -11.93
CA ASN A 137 -2.77 4.36 -11.51
C ASN A 137 -2.02 3.19 -12.15
N ILE A 138 -1.98 2.06 -11.45
CA ILE A 138 -1.48 0.77 -11.95
C ILE A 138 -2.65 -0.22 -11.90
N ASN A 139 -2.84 -1.01 -12.95
CA ASN A 139 -3.94 -2.00 -13.00
C ASN A 139 -3.64 -3.23 -12.14
N ALA A 140 -4.66 -4.08 -11.95
CA ALA A 140 -4.47 -5.45 -11.49
C ALA A 140 -3.60 -6.27 -12.45
N GLU A 141 -3.08 -7.39 -11.95
CA GLU A 141 -2.19 -8.32 -12.67
C GLU A 141 -0.92 -7.65 -13.22
N TYR A 142 -0.47 -6.57 -12.58
CA TYR A 142 0.73 -5.85 -12.96
C TYR A 142 1.94 -6.38 -12.19
N GLU A 143 2.88 -6.96 -12.92
CA GLU A 143 4.14 -7.45 -12.36
C GLU A 143 5.35 -6.83 -13.06
N LYS A 144 5.96 -5.83 -12.43
CA LYS A 144 7.23 -5.23 -12.90
C LYS A 144 8.04 -4.66 -11.76
N ARG A 145 9.37 -4.74 -11.93
CA ARG A 145 10.33 -3.96 -11.17
C ARG A 145 10.64 -2.66 -11.89
N GLU A 146 10.45 -1.55 -11.19
CA GLU A 146 10.57 -0.22 -11.76
C GLU A 146 11.58 0.64 -10.98
N GLN A 147 12.20 1.58 -11.69
CA GLN A 147 13.17 2.49 -11.10
C GLN A 147 12.60 3.91 -11.02
N SER A 148 12.50 4.43 -9.79
CA SER A 148 12.17 5.83 -9.53
C SER A 148 13.46 6.64 -9.37
N GLY A 149 13.92 7.26 -10.47
CA GLY A 149 15.06 8.18 -10.47
C GLY A 149 14.65 9.61 -10.15
N PHE A 150 15.44 10.37 -9.38
CA PHE A 150 15.28 11.82 -9.15
C PHE A 150 16.60 12.55 -9.36
N ASP A 151 16.60 13.56 -10.22
CA ASP A 151 17.79 14.34 -10.54
C ASP A 151 17.93 15.54 -9.61
N LEU A 152 19.08 15.61 -8.94
CA LEU A 152 19.47 16.73 -8.07
C LEU A 152 20.66 17.47 -8.67
N GLY A 153 20.61 18.80 -8.70
CA GLY A 153 21.79 19.59 -9.04
C GLY A 153 22.75 19.63 -7.85
N VAL A 154 24.03 19.36 -8.09
CA VAL A 154 25.05 19.21 -7.04
C VAL A 154 26.26 20.11 -7.29
N SER A 155 26.86 20.62 -6.21
CA SER A 155 28.12 21.34 -6.29
C SER A 155 29.28 20.36 -6.43
N GLY A 156 30.15 20.61 -7.41
CA GLY A 156 31.36 19.83 -7.63
C GLY A 156 32.57 20.45 -6.91
N GLY A 157 33.24 19.66 -6.06
CA GLY A 157 34.61 19.81 -5.55
C GLY A 157 35.06 21.20 -5.04
N ALA A 158 35.53 21.28 -3.79
CA ALA A 158 36.18 22.48 -3.28
C ALA A 158 37.62 22.60 -3.83
N GLU A 159 37.98 23.76 -4.39
CA GLU A 159 39.39 24.17 -4.47
C GLU A 159 39.87 24.51 -3.05
N VAL A 160 40.96 23.85 -2.62
CA VAL A 160 41.60 24.12 -1.32
C VAL A 160 42.84 24.96 -1.60
N ASN A 161 42.92 26.16 -1.01
CA ASN A 161 44.14 26.98 -0.96
C ASN A 161 44.52 27.27 0.50
N GLU A 162 45.69 27.89 0.72
CA GLU A 162 46.26 28.15 2.06
C GLU A 162 45.34 28.97 2.99
N GLY A 163 44.31 29.64 2.47
CA GLY A 163 43.30 30.37 3.25
C GLY A 163 42.05 29.57 3.65
N GLY A 164 42.03 28.26 3.39
CA GLY A 164 40.89 27.37 3.64
C GLY A 164 40.01 27.09 2.40
N PRO A 165 38.98 26.25 2.52
CA PRO A 165 38.14 25.88 1.37
C PRO A 165 37.34 27.09 0.87
N LYS A 166 37.63 27.55 -0.35
CA LYS A 166 36.84 28.61 -1.02
C LYS A 166 35.92 28.00 -2.06
N ALA A 167 34.86 27.33 -1.61
CA ALA A 167 33.85 26.79 -2.51
C ALA A 167 32.65 27.74 -2.62
N LYS A 168 32.38 28.26 -3.83
CA LYS A 168 31.06 28.82 -4.14
C LYS A 168 30.07 27.67 -4.30
N LEU A 169 28.91 27.82 -3.68
CA LEU A 169 27.83 26.83 -3.70
C LEU A 169 27.02 27.02 -5.01
N GLU A 170 27.58 26.49 -6.10
CA GLU A 170 26.99 26.53 -7.44
C GLU A 170 26.90 25.10 -7.99
N ALA A 171 25.81 24.79 -8.69
CA ALA A 171 25.61 23.48 -9.27
C ALA A 171 26.53 23.29 -10.48
N LYS A 172 27.35 22.23 -10.47
CA LYS A 172 28.30 21.91 -11.56
C LYS A 172 27.98 20.61 -12.28
N ALA A 173 27.05 19.82 -11.73
CA ALA A 173 26.61 18.55 -12.27
C ALA A 173 25.19 18.22 -11.79
N SER A 174 24.53 17.27 -12.43
CA SER A 174 23.34 16.58 -11.91
C SER A 174 23.72 15.21 -11.36
N TYR A 175 22.96 14.75 -10.36
CA TYR A 175 23.08 13.42 -9.77
C TYR A 175 21.69 12.78 -9.71
N THR A 176 21.54 11.61 -10.34
CA THR A 176 20.29 10.83 -10.30
C THR A 176 20.30 9.90 -9.09
N GLN A 177 19.43 10.17 -8.12
CA GLN A 177 19.19 9.27 -7.01
C GLN A 177 18.03 8.32 -7.36
N SER A 178 18.32 7.02 -7.43
CA SER A 178 17.34 5.99 -7.80
C SER A 178 16.81 5.19 -6.61
N ARG A 179 15.58 4.70 -6.78
CA ARG A 179 14.91 3.74 -5.89
C ARG A 179 14.31 2.64 -6.74
N TRP A 180 14.48 1.40 -6.33
CA TRP A 180 13.85 0.25 -6.97
C TRP A 180 12.56 -0.08 -6.24
N LEU A 181 11.48 -0.25 -7.00
CA LEU A 181 10.18 -0.64 -6.49
C LEU A 181 9.69 -1.82 -7.33
N THR A 182 9.42 -2.93 -6.67
CA THR A 182 8.81 -4.10 -7.29
C THR A 182 7.31 -4.07 -7.03
N TYR A 183 6.51 -4.06 -8.10
CA TYR A 183 5.08 -4.23 -8.03
C TYR A 183 4.73 -5.64 -8.49
N ASN A 184 3.95 -6.32 -7.68
CA ASN A 184 3.18 -7.48 -8.07
C ASN A 184 1.77 -7.25 -7.50
N THR A 185 0.86 -6.74 -8.33
CA THR A 185 -0.43 -6.24 -7.83
C THR A 185 -1.50 -7.32 -7.71
N GLN A 186 -1.33 -8.47 -8.37
CA GLN A 186 -2.27 -9.62 -8.34
C GLN A 186 -3.72 -9.13 -8.50
N ASP A 187 -4.59 -9.37 -7.51
CA ASP A 187 -6.00 -9.01 -7.55
C ASP A 187 -6.27 -7.50 -7.46
N TYR A 188 -5.28 -6.70 -7.06
CA TYR A 188 -5.46 -5.30 -6.70
C TYR A 188 -5.03 -4.36 -7.83
N ARG A 189 -5.71 -3.24 -7.98
CA ARG A 189 -5.18 -2.08 -8.71
C ARG A 189 -4.67 -1.04 -7.74
N ILE A 190 -3.69 -0.25 -8.15
CA ILE A 190 -3.20 0.90 -7.38
C ILE A 190 -3.86 2.16 -7.89
N GLU A 191 -4.69 2.77 -7.06
CA GLU A 191 -5.33 4.04 -7.31
C GLU A 191 -4.50 5.17 -6.67
N ARG A 192 -4.00 6.08 -7.51
CA ARG A 192 -3.32 7.30 -7.06
C ARG A 192 -4.30 8.45 -6.99
N ASN A 193 -4.42 9.06 -5.82
CA ASN A 193 -5.25 10.26 -5.63
C ASN A 193 -4.42 11.42 -5.08
N ALA A 194 -4.21 12.46 -5.89
CA ALA A 194 -3.56 13.70 -5.49
C ALA A 194 -4.63 14.77 -5.18
N LYS A 195 -5.11 14.78 -3.93
CA LYS A 195 -6.19 15.69 -3.49
C LYS A 195 -5.79 17.17 -3.62
N ASN A 196 -4.52 17.50 -3.38
CA ASN A 196 -3.94 18.83 -3.51
C ASN A 196 -2.41 18.75 -3.53
N ALA A 197 -1.72 19.89 -3.62
CA ALA A 197 -0.26 19.97 -3.63
C ALA A 197 0.42 19.41 -2.36
N GLN A 198 -0.32 19.21 -1.26
CA GLN A 198 0.21 18.75 0.03
C GLN A 198 -0.17 17.32 0.38
N THR A 199 -1.12 16.71 -0.35
CA THR A 199 -1.73 15.43 0.01
C THR A 199 -1.84 14.50 -1.20
N VAL A 200 -1.26 13.31 -1.08
CA VAL A 200 -1.40 12.22 -2.05
C VAL A 200 -1.65 10.91 -1.32
N SER A 201 -2.51 10.06 -1.87
CA SER A 201 -2.72 8.70 -1.40
C SER A 201 -2.52 7.67 -2.51
N PHE A 202 -2.12 6.47 -2.09
CA PHE A 202 -2.03 5.27 -2.92
C PHE A 202 -2.86 4.19 -2.25
N THR A 203 -3.87 3.70 -2.96
CA THR A 203 -4.77 2.66 -2.46
C THR A 203 -4.69 1.45 -3.37
N TRP A 204 -4.24 0.32 -2.82
CA TRP A 204 -4.33 -0.99 -3.45
C TRP A 204 -5.75 -1.48 -3.22
N ASN A 205 -6.60 -1.37 -4.24
CA ASN A 205 -8.02 -1.69 -4.15
C ASN A 205 -8.30 -2.98 -4.92
N ARG A 206 -9.02 -3.94 -4.33
CA ARG A 206 -9.36 -5.19 -5.02
C ARG A 206 -10.12 -4.87 -6.31
N GLN A 207 -9.62 -5.39 -7.42
CA GLN A 207 -10.26 -5.29 -8.74
C GLN A 207 -10.73 -6.68 -9.18
N GLU A 208 -9.84 -7.66 -9.16
CA GLU A 208 -10.21 -9.06 -9.40
C GLU A 208 -10.77 -9.67 -8.12
N TYR A 209 -11.80 -10.50 -8.28
CA TYR A 209 -12.47 -11.17 -7.17
C TYR A 209 -12.85 -10.23 -6.00
N ALA A 210 -13.34 -9.04 -6.34
CA ALA A 210 -13.59 -7.95 -5.39
C ALA A 210 -14.90 -8.08 -4.59
N THR A 211 -15.76 -9.05 -4.94
CA THR A 211 -17.06 -9.26 -4.30
C THR A 211 -17.23 -10.70 -3.85
N ALA A 212 -18.03 -10.94 -2.81
CA ALA A 212 -18.36 -12.29 -2.36
C ALA A 212 -18.98 -13.14 -3.50
N GLU A 213 -19.80 -12.53 -4.35
CA GLU A 213 -20.41 -13.19 -5.51
C GLU A 213 -19.36 -13.73 -6.49
N SER A 214 -18.30 -12.96 -6.76
CA SER A 214 -17.23 -13.37 -7.68
C SER A 214 -16.40 -14.56 -7.18
N LEU A 215 -16.49 -14.88 -5.88
CA LEU A 215 -15.85 -16.05 -5.28
C LEU A 215 -16.67 -17.32 -5.45
N LEU A 216 -17.96 -17.21 -5.80
CA LEU A 216 -18.81 -18.37 -5.98
C LEU A 216 -18.31 -19.23 -7.15
N ASN A 217 -18.19 -20.53 -6.89
CA ASN A 217 -17.92 -21.56 -7.90
C ASN A 217 -19.15 -22.45 -8.15
N ARG A 218 -20.22 -22.24 -7.40
CA ARG A 218 -21.48 -23.00 -7.42
C ARG A 218 -22.65 -22.01 -7.34
N TYR A 219 -23.69 -22.21 -8.16
CA TYR A 219 -24.86 -21.32 -8.23
C TYR A 219 -26.17 -21.99 -7.83
N THR A 220 -26.32 -23.28 -8.16
CA THR A 220 -27.54 -24.04 -7.89
C THR A 220 -27.19 -25.46 -7.53
N ASP A 221 -27.86 -26.00 -6.51
CA ASP A 221 -27.73 -27.39 -6.09
C ASP A 221 -29.05 -27.97 -5.60
N PRO A 222 -29.19 -29.30 -5.64
CA PRO A 222 -30.23 -29.97 -4.89
C PRO A 222 -30.15 -29.70 -3.39
N LYS A 223 -31.30 -29.66 -2.71
CA LYS A 223 -31.44 -29.32 -1.28
C LYS A 223 -30.55 -30.16 -0.33
N TRP A 224 -30.18 -31.37 -0.71
CA TRP A 224 -29.36 -32.27 0.13
C TRP A 224 -27.86 -32.00 0.06
N VAL A 225 -27.40 -31.13 -0.84
CA VAL A 225 -26.00 -30.72 -0.92
C VAL A 225 -25.69 -29.77 0.24
N ASP A 226 -24.56 -30.00 0.89
CA ASP A 226 -24.05 -29.17 1.98
C ASP A 226 -22.55 -28.93 1.79
N GLU A 227 -22.23 -28.02 0.89
CA GLU A 227 -20.87 -27.71 0.48
C GLU A 227 -20.66 -26.21 0.48
N TYR A 228 -19.45 -25.79 0.86
CA TYR A 228 -19.04 -24.39 0.80
C TYR A 228 -19.04 -23.91 -0.66
N PRO A 229 -19.79 -22.84 -1.01
CA PRO A 229 -20.06 -22.49 -2.40
C PRO A 229 -19.02 -21.56 -3.04
N ALA A 230 -17.95 -21.23 -2.33
CA ALA A 230 -16.90 -20.32 -2.81
C ALA A 230 -15.56 -21.03 -3.00
N ASP A 231 -14.78 -20.55 -3.96
CA ASP A 231 -13.43 -21.02 -4.24
C ASP A 231 -12.40 -20.06 -3.67
N LEU A 232 -11.83 -20.42 -2.52
CA LEU A 232 -10.81 -19.61 -1.84
C LEU A 232 -9.48 -19.53 -2.61
N ASN A 233 -9.24 -20.43 -3.57
CA ASN A 233 -8.02 -20.36 -4.40
C ASN A 233 -8.04 -19.19 -5.39
N ARG A 234 -9.19 -18.53 -5.57
CA ARG A 234 -9.30 -17.30 -6.36
C ARG A 234 -8.74 -16.08 -5.62
N ILE A 235 -8.56 -16.16 -4.31
CA ILE A 235 -8.05 -15.04 -3.50
C ILE A 235 -6.53 -15.13 -3.49
N SER A 236 -5.87 -14.12 -4.07
CA SER A 236 -4.41 -14.03 -4.02
C SER A 236 -3.91 -13.91 -2.57
N PRO A 237 -2.75 -14.51 -2.21
CA PRO A 237 -2.15 -14.35 -0.88
C PRO A 237 -1.65 -12.94 -0.53
N LEU A 238 -1.64 -11.98 -1.49
CA LEU A 238 -1.22 -10.59 -1.30
C LEU A 238 -2.17 -9.75 -0.43
#